data_AF-A0A949JYM8-F1
#
_entry.id   AF-A0A949JYM8-F1
#
_cell.length_a   1.000
_cell.length_b   1.000
_cell.length_c   1.000
_cell.angle_alpha   90.00
_cell.angle_beta   90.00
_cell.angle_gamma   90.00
#
_symmetry.space_group_name_H-M   'P 1'
#
loop_
_entity.id
_entity.type
_entity.pdbx_description
1 polymer ?
#
loop_
_entity_poly.entity_id
_entity_poly.type
_entity_poly.pdbx_seq_one_letter_code
_entity_poly.pdbx_strand_id
1 'polypeptide(L)'
;MSATSGRPGKRISLQFELIAWIVTLTVLSLSLAGYLSFRNGQMAVTDAVYQLRHEITQRIKDHLVSFLETPHQVIHANAIALGQGSLSADDPESLERHFWQQIQAFDSVTSIYFGNTLGGLVNSGREGAVDSRYVIATDGFTSGPFRKYATDDRGNRTELLVTVPDFDARAREWYARAVDE
;
A
#
# COMPACT_ATOMS: atom_id res chain seq x y z
N MET A 1 54.06 -89.28 1.50
CA MET A 1 53.13 -88.99 0.40
C MET A 1 52.24 -87.85 0.82
N SER A 2 52.18 -86.85 -0.06
CA SER A 2 51.49 -85.57 0.04
C SER A 2 50.00 -85.69 0.39
N ALA A 3 49.44 -84.69 1.09
CA ALA A 3 48.70 -83.59 0.44
C ALA A 3 47.74 -82.87 1.42
N THR A 4 47.93 -81.54 1.47
CA THR A 4 46.92 -80.48 1.46
C THR A 4 45.93 -80.34 2.62
N SER A 5 46.31 -79.41 3.50
CA SER A 5 45.48 -78.29 4.00
C SER A 5 44.30 -77.94 3.08
N GLY A 6 43.10 -77.94 3.64
CA GLY A 6 41.92 -77.27 3.08
C GLY A 6 41.10 -76.66 4.21
N ARG A 7 41.29 -75.36 4.49
CA ARG A 7 40.38 -74.60 5.35
C ARG A 7 38.99 -74.62 4.70
N PRO A 8 37.91 -75.04 5.39
CA PRO A 8 36.58 -74.99 4.80
C PRO A 8 36.16 -73.53 4.64
N GLY A 9 36.07 -73.08 3.38
CA GLY A 9 35.51 -71.79 3.02
C GLY A 9 34.05 -71.71 3.47
N LYS A 10 33.71 -70.61 4.14
CA LYS A 10 32.39 -70.32 4.73
C LYS A 10 31.30 -70.48 3.65
N ARG A 11 30.46 -71.51 3.75
CA ARG A 11 29.28 -71.69 2.87
C ARG A 11 28.23 -70.67 3.28
N ILE A 12 28.10 -69.58 2.53
CA ILE A 12 27.01 -68.63 2.69
C ILE A 12 25.75 -69.34 2.16
N SER A 13 24.68 -69.37 2.97
CA SER A 13 23.40 -69.95 2.56
C SER A 13 22.82 -69.12 1.41
N LEU A 14 22.36 -69.76 0.32
CA LEU A 14 21.66 -69.10 -0.81
C LEU A 14 20.53 -68.17 -0.34
N GLN A 15 19.91 -68.49 0.79
CA GLN A 15 18.87 -67.66 1.42
C GLN A 15 19.41 -66.30 1.88
N PHE A 16 20.65 -66.24 2.35
CA PHE A 16 21.28 -65.00 2.82
C PHE A 16 21.60 -64.04 1.65
N GLU A 17 22.10 -64.56 0.53
CA GLU A 17 22.36 -63.75 -0.68
C GLU A 17 21.06 -63.17 -1.25
N LEU A 18 19.99 -63.96 -1.29
CA LEU A 18 18.68 -63.52 -1.76
C LEU A 18 18.08 -62.44 -0.85
N ILE A 19 18.14 -62.64 0.47
CA ILE A 19 17.63 -61.65 1.44
C ILE A 19 18.43 -60.35 1.36
N ALA A 20 19.77 -60.43 1.27
CA ALA A 20 20.63 -59.26 1.15
C ALA A 20 20.31 -58.45 -0.11
N TRP A 21 20.08 -59.12 -1.25
CA TRP A 21 19.68 -58.46 -2.49
C TRP A 21 18.32 -57.75 -2.38
N ILE A 22 17.30 -58.42 -1.83
CA ILE A 22 15.96 -57.84 -1.64
C ILE A 22 16.00 -56.63 -0.72
N VAL A 23 16.69 -56.73 0.42
CA VAL A 23 16.84 -55.62 1.37
C VAL A 23 17.52 -54.42 0.71
N THR A 24 18.57 -54.68 -0.08
CA THR A 24 19.28 -53.61 -0.82
C THR A 24 18.34 -52.91 -1.80
N LEU A 25 17.55 -53.66 -2.56
CA LEU A 25 16.56 -53.09 -3.47
C LEU A 25 15.49 -52.28 -2.73
N THR A 26 14.97 -52.77 -1.61
CA THR A 26 13.97 -52.03 -0.82
C THR A 26 14.53 -50.73 -0.26
N VAL A 27 15.74 -50.76 0.31
CA VAL A 27 16.41 -49.56 0.83
C VAL A 27 16.66 -48.56 -0.30
N LEU A 28 17.13 -49.01 -1.47
CA LEU A 28 17.32 -48.17 -2.66
C LEU A 28 16.00 -47.52 -3.11
N SER A 29 14.93 -48.30 -3.24
CA SER A 29 13.62 -47.79 -3.66
C SER A 29 13.06 -46.78 -2.65
N LEU A 30 13.13 -47.06 -1.35
CA LEU A 30 12.67 -46.14 -0.30
C LEU A 30 13.51 -44.86 -0.25
N SER A 31 14.82 -44.97 -0.42
CA SER A 31 15.73 -43.82 -0.43
C SER A 31 15.47 -42.92 -1.63
N LEU A 32 15.26 -43.52 -2.81
CA LEU A 32 14.94 -42.78 -4.02
C LEU A 32 13.56 -42.11 -3.93
N ALA A 33 12.55 -42.84 -3.45
CA ALA A 33 11.23 -42.29 -3.22
C ALA A 33 11.26 -41.15 -2.19
N GLY A 34 12.00 -41.30 -1.09
CA GLY A 34 12.21 -40.27 -0.07
C GLY A 34 12.91 -39.03 -0.63
N TYR A 35 13.97 -39.21 -1.43
CA TYR A 35 14.68 -38.11 -2.08
C TYR A 35 13.79 -37.35 -3.08
N LEU A 36 13.05 -38.08 -3.94
CA LEU A 36 12.10 -37.48 -4.88
C LEU A 36 10.97 -36.76 -4.15
N SER A 37 10.43 -37.35 -3.09
CA SER A 37 9.39 -36.75 -2.26
C SER A 37 9.88 -35.46 -1.60
N PHE A 38 11.08 -35.47 -1.02
CA PHE A 38 11.68 -34.27 -0.42
C PHE A 38 11.92 -33.16 -1.46
N ARG A 39 12.48 -33.50 -2.63
CA ARG A 39 12.70 -32.54 -3.71
C ARG A 39 11.39 -31.95 -4.23
N ASN A 40 10.37 -32.78 -4.43
CA ASN A 40 9.05 -32.33 -4.87
C ASN A 40 8.37 -31.46 -3.81
N GLY A 41 8.49 -31.81 -2.53
CA GLY A 41 7.98 -31.01 -1.42
C GLY A 41 8.64 -29.62 -1.37
N GLN A 42 9.96 -29.54 -1.53
CA GLN A 42 10.69 -28.26 -1.58
C GLN A 42 10.23 -27.37 -2.74
N MET A 43 10.04 -27.94 -3.94
CA MET A 43 9.53 -27.20 -5.10
C MET A 43 8.11 -26.68 -4.85
N ALA A 44 7.19 -27.55 -4.38
CA ALA A 44 5.81 -27.18 -4.12
C ALA A 44 5.69 -26.06 -3.06
N VAL A 45 6.48 -26.11 -1.99
CA VAL A 45 6.52 -25.05 -0.97
C VAL A 45 7.07 -23.75 -1.55
N THR A 46 8.15 -23.83 -2.33
CA THR A 46 8.77 -22.63 -2.94
C THR A 46 7.80 -21.93 -3.90
N ASP A 47 7.13 -22.70 -4.75
CA ASP A 47 6.14 -22.17 -5.69
C ASP A 47 4.94 -21.56 -4.97
N ALA A 48 4.43 -22.23 -3.92
CA ALA A 48 3.34 -21.69 -3.11
C ALA A 48 3.72 -20.38 -2.42
N VAL A 49 4.94 -20.28 -1.88
CA VAL A 49 5.45 -19.04 -1.27
C VAL A 49 5.61 -17.94 -2.32
N TYR A 50 6.10 -18.25 -3.52
CA TYR A 50 6.23 -17.29 -4.60
C TYR A 50 4.86 -16.76 -5.06
N GLN A 51 3.91 -17.66 -5.30
CA GLN A 51 2.54 -17.29 -5.70
C GLN A 51 1.85 -16.44 -4.63
N LEU A 52 1.95 -16.83 -3.35
CA LEU A 52 1.36 -16.06 -2.25
C LEU A 52 1.95 -14.65 -2.15
N ARG A 53 3.27 -14.51 -2.25
CA ARG A 53 3.94 -13.19 -2.25
C ARG A 53 3.50 -12.35 -3.44
N HIS A 54 3.36 -12.95 -4.61
CA HIS A 54 2.88 -12.27 -5.80
C HIS A 54 1.43 -11.79 -5.61
N GLU A 55 0.53 -12.65 -5.14
CA GLU A 55 -0.87 -12.29 -4.90
C GLU A 55 -1.01 -11.17 -3.86
N ILE A 56 -0.28 -11.25 -2.76
CA ILE A 56 -0.27 -10.18 -1.74
C ILE A 56 0.18 -8.86 -2.37
N THR A 57 1.26 -8.88 -3.17
CA THR A 57 1.79 -7.68 -3.83
C THR A 57 0.77 -7.09 -4.81
N GLN A 58 0.11 -7.93 -5.62
CA GLN A 58 -0.92 -7.47 -6.55
C GLN A 58 -2.12 -6.90 -5.80
N ARG A 59 -2.60 -7.57 -4.76
CA ARG A 59 -3.72 -7.07 -3.96
C ARG A 59 -3.40 -5.74 -3.29
N ILE A 60 -2.18 -5.54 -2.81
CA ILE A 60 -1.72 -4.23 -2.30
C ILE A 60 -1.77 -3.17 -3.41
N LYS A 61 -1.27 -3.48 -4.60
CA LYS A 61 -1.32 -2.54 -5.74
C LYS A 61 -2.74 -2.19 -6.13
N ASP A 62 -3.61 -3.19 -6.31
CA ASP A 62 -5.01 -2.97 -6.69
C ASP A 62 -5.73 -2.13 -5.64
N HIS A 63 -5.48 -2.39 -4.36
CA HIS A 63 -6.03 -1.58 -3.27
C HIS A 63 -5.52 -0.14 -3.31
N LEU A 64 -4.23 0.09 -3.54
CA LEU A 64 -3.66 1.43 -3.66
C LEU A 64 -4.21 2.18 -4.88
N VAL A 65 -4.34 1.53 -6.03
CA VAL A 65 -4.92 2.12 -7.24
C VAL A 65 -6.36 2.54 -6.97
N SER A 66 -7.18 1.63 -6.43
CA SER A 66 -8.57 1.92 -6.09
C SER A 66 -8.70 3.02 -5.04
N PHE A 67 -7.82 3.03 -4.03
CA PHE A 67 -7.83 4.06 -2.99
C PHE A 67 -7.47 5.46 -3.52
N LEU A 68 -6.52 5.54 -4.45
CA LEU A 68 -6.03 6.81 -5.02
C LEU A 68 -6.85 7.30 -6.21
N GLU A 69 -7.70 6.46 -6.80
CA GLU A 69 -8.53 6.82 -7.96
C GLU A 69 -9.47 7.99 -7.67
N THR A 70 -10.21 7.96 -6.55
CA THR A 70 -11.16 9.02 -6.21
C THR A 70 -10.48 10.38 -5.96
N PRO A 71 -9.42 10.49 -5.13
CA PRO A 71 -8.69 11.75 -4.97
C PRO A 71 -8.17 12.32 -6.30
N HIS A 72 -7.65 11.49 -7.20
CA HIS A 72 -7.18 11.93 -8.52
C HIS A 72 -8.32 12.51 -9.37
N GLN A 73 -9.49 11.86 -9.38
CA GLN A 73 -10.66 12.36 -10.11
C GLN A 73 -11.14 13.70 -9.55
N VAL A 74 -11.12 13.88 -8.23
CA VAL A 74 -11.49 15.15 -7.56
C VAL A 74 -10.54 16.28 -7.96
N ILE A 75 -9.23 16.04 -7.93
CA ILE A 75 -8.22 17.03 -8.35
C ILE A 75 -8.42 17.41 -9.83
N HIS A 76 -8.63 16.43 -10.70
CA HIS A 76 -8.86 16.67 -12.12
C HIS A 76 -10.15 17.48 -12.38
N ALA A 77 -11.24 17.17 -11.67
CA ALA A 77 -12.48 17.94 -11.75
C ALA A 77 -12.28 19.40 -11.30
N ASN A 78 -11.49 19.63 -10.25
CA ASN A 78 -11.16 20.97 -9.77
C ASN A 78 -10.30 21.74 -10.78
N ALA A 79 -9.31 21.09 -11.38
CA ALA A 79 -8.49 21.70 -12.43
C ALA A 79 -9.33 22.14 -13.64
N ILE A 80 -10.30 21.32 -14.07
CA ILE A 80 -11.25 21.69 -15.13
C ILE A 80 -12.10 22.90 -14.71
N ALA A 81 -12.67 22.87 -13.50
CA ALA A 81 -13.52 23.96 -13.01
C ALA A 81 -12.76 25.30 -12.93
N LEU A 82 -11.52 25.26 -12.45
CA LEU A 82 -10.62 26.42 -12.43
C LEU A 82 -10.29 26.89 -13.85
N GLY A 83 -9.93 25.98 -14.75
CA GLY A 83 -9.59 26.30 -16.14
C GLY A 83 -10.75 26.87 -16.96
N GLN A 84 -11.99 26.53 -16.61
CA GLN A 84 -13.21 27.06 -17.23
C GLN A 84 -13.73 28.34 -16.54
N GLY A 85 -13.13 28.74 -15.41
CA GLY A 85 -13.57 29.89 -14.62
C GLY A 85 -14.90 29.68 -13.88
N SER A 86 -15.42 28.45 -13.80
CA SER A 86 -16.60 28.13 -12.98
C SER A 86 -16.25 28.08 -11.50
N LEU A 87 -14.97 27.84 -11.18
CA LEU A 87 -14.37 28.03 -9.86
C LEU A 87 -13.28 29.10 -9.99
N SER A 88 -13.31 30.13 -9.14
CA SER A 88 -12.31 31.20 -9.15
C SER A 88 -11.15 30.86 -8.24
N ALA A 89 -9.92 30.90 -8.78
CA ALA A 89 -8.70 30.70 -7.99
C ALA A 89 -8.42 31.85 -7.01
N ASP A 90 -9.00 33.02 -7.25
CA ASP A 90 -8.79 34.25 -6.46
C ASP A 90 -9.87 34.47 -5.40
N ASP A 91 -10.89 33.61 -5.35
CA ASP A 91 -11.98 33.68 -4.36
C ASP A 91 -11.85 32.54 -3.33
N PRO A 92 -11.19 32.80 -2.19
CA PRO A 92 -10.99 31.78 -1.17
C PRO A 92 -12.31 31.27 -0.57
N GLU A 93 -13.36 32.09 -0.50
CA GLU A 93 -14.66 31.64 0.04
C GLU A 93 -15.37 30.68 -0.91
N SER A 94 -15.31 30.95 -2.22
CA SER A 94 -15.84 30.04 -3.25
C SER A 94 -15.10 28.70 -3.25
N LEU A 95 -13.77 28.74 -3.20
CA LEU A 95 -12.92 27.55 -3.09
C LEU A 95 -13.23 26.74 -1.82
N GLU A 96 -13.30 27.39 -0.67
CA GLU A 96 -13.61 26.74 0.61
C GLU A 96 -14.97 26.03 0.56
N ARG A 97 -16.02 26.71 0.07
CA ARG A 97 -17.36 26.14 -0.04
C ARG A 97 -17.42 24.98 -1.03
N HIS A 98 -16.73 25.10 -2.16
CA HIS A 98 -16.62 24.03 -3.15
C HIS A 98 -15.93 22.79 -2.57
N PHE A 99 -14.80 22.98 -1.89
CA PHE A 99 -14.08 21.89 -1.23
C PHE A 99 -14.91 21.26 -0.11
N TRP A 100 -15.65 22.06 0.67
CA TRP A 100 -16.53 21.56 1.73
C TRP A 100 -17.67 20.68 1.19
N GLN A 101 -18.22 21.02 0.02
CA GLN A 101 -19.19 20.17 -0.67
C GLN A 101 -18.55 18.87 -1.18
N GLN A 102 -17.35 18.94 -1.74
CA GLN A 102 -16.65 17.75 -2.23
C GLN A 102 -16.27 16.79 -1.11
N ILE A 103 -15.79 17.31 0.02
CA ILE A 103 -15.51 16.49 1.20
C ILE A 103 -16.74 15.68 1.58
N GLN A 104 -17.94 16.27 1.59
CA GLN A 104 -19.19 15.57 1.87
C GLN A 104 -19.60 14.54 0.81
N ALA A 105 -19.28 14.79 -0.45
CA ALA A 105 -19.61 13.87 -1.54
C ALA A 105 -18.69 12.64 -1.59
N PHE A 106 -17.46 12.77 -1.10
CA PHE A 106 -16.42 11.75 -1.22
C PHE A 106 -15.87 11.35 0.16
N ASP A 107 -16.43 10.29 0.75
CA ASP A 107 -16.01 9.79 2.07
C ASP A 107 -14.53 9.37 2.14
N SER A 108 -13.95 8.96 1.02
CA SER A 108 -12.53 8.59 0.92
C SER A 108 -11.57 9.79 0.95
N VAL A 109 -12.08 11.00 0.73
CA VAL A 109 -11.26 12.21 0.69
C VAL A 109 -11.32 12.91 2.05
N THR A 110 -10.18 12.93 2.74
CA THR A 110 -10.09 13.52 4.08
C THR A 110 -9.90 15.04 4.03
N SER A 111 -9.26 15.57 2.99
CA SER A 111 -8.95 16.99 2.89
C SER A 111 -8.67 17.40 1.45
N ILE A 112 -9.11 18.59 1.08
CA ILE A 112 -8.82 19.23 -0.21
C ILE A 112 -8.30 20.63 0.08
N TYR A 113 -7.18 21.00 -0.52
CA TYR A 113 -6.56 22.31 -0.32
C TYR A 113 -6.06 22.90 -1.63
N PHE A 114 -6.01 24.22 -1.65
CA PHE A 114 -5.44 25.02 -2.72
C PHE A 114 -4.47 26.04 -2.14
N GLY A 115 -3.29 26.11 -2.74
CA GLY A 115 -2.28 27.13 -2.45
C GLY A 115 -2.14 28.09 -3.62
N ASN A 116 -2.00 29.38 -3.33
CA ASN A 116 -1.80 30.38 -4.37
C ASN A 116 -0.35 30.89 -4.42
N THR A 117 -0.05 31.70 -5.44
CA THR A 117 1.28 32.28 -5.71
C THR A 117 1.71 33.34 -4.69
N LEU A 118 0.79 33.83 -3.87
CA LEU A 118 1.07 34.72 -2.74
C LEU A 118 1.43 33.95 -1.46
N GLY A 119 1.39 32.62 -1.49
CA GLY A 119 1.67 31.75 -0.33
C GLY A 119 0.45 31.51 0.56
N GLY A 120 -0.73 31.95 0.13
CA GLY A 120 -1.99 31.70 0.82
C GLY A 120 -2.49 30.28 0.69
N LEU A 121 -3.35 29.87 1.61
CA LEU A 121 -3.99 28.56 1.67
C LEU A 121 -5.49 28.72 1.84
N VAL A 122 -6.25 27.88 1.15
CA VAL A 122 -7.63 27.56 1.53
C VAL A 122 -7.84 26.05 1.48
N ASN A 123 -8.69 25.55 2.37
CA ASN A 123 -8.85 24.13 2.59
C ASN A 123 -10.19 23.80 3.24
N SER A 124 -10.72 22.62 2.91
CA SER A 124 -11.76 21.96 3.69
C SER A 124 -11.36 20.52 3.95
N GLY A 125 -11.75 19.98 5.11
CA GLY A 125 -11.48 18.60 5.44
C GLY A 125 -12.36 18.04 6.57
N ARG A 126 -12.09 16.78 6.87
CA ARG A 126 -12.69 16.01 7.95
C ARG A 126 -11.59 15.30 8.74
N GLU A 127 -11.77 15.17 10.04
CA GLU A 127 -10.85 14.44 10.90
C GLU A 127 -11.55 13.73 12.06
N GLY A 128 -10.85 12.74 12.63
CA GLY A 128 -11.30 11.98 13.79
C GLY A 128 -12.40 10.96 13.48
N ALA A 129 -12.74 10.15 14.49
CA ALA A 129 -13.72 9.07 14.38
C ALA A 129 -15.18 9.57 14.28
N VAL A 130 -15.42 10.85 14.63
CA VAL A 130 -16.75 11.47 14.66
C VAL A 130 -17.00 12.36 13.43
N ASP A 131 -16.18 12.19 12.38
CA ASP A 131 -16.29 12.96 11.14
C ASP A 131 -16.31 14.48 11.36
N SER A 132 -15.42 14.98 12.21
CA SER A 132 -15.38 16.40 12.57
C SER A 132 -14.89 17.22 11.39
N ARG A 133 -15.77 18.08 10.86
CA ARG A 133 -15.53 18.87 9.67
C ARG A 133 -14.89 20.20 10.01
N TYR A 134 -13.92 20.60 9.20
CA TYR A 134 -13.18 21.83 9.39
C TYR A 134 -12.84 22.50 8.07
N VAL A 135 -12.53 23.78 8.16
CA VAL A 135 -11.93 24.57 7.08
C VAL A 135 -10.67 25.25 7.58
N ILE A 136 -9.70 25.45 6.70
CA ILE A 136 -8.48 26.20 6.99
C ILE A 136 -8.31 27.27 5.94
N ALA A 137 -8.02 28.50 6.37
CA ALA A 137 -7.67 29.60 5.49
C ALA A 137 -6.54 30.45 6.08
N THR A 138 -5.66 30.98 5.23
CA THR A 138 -4.74 32.06 5.64
C THR A 138 -5.43 33.41 5.65
N ASP A 139 -5.02 34.28 6.57
CA ASP A 139 -5.51 35.65 6.62
C ASP A 139 -5.15 36.39 5.32
N GLY A 140 -6.15 37.00 4.68
CA GLY A 140 -5.97 37.72 3.40
C GLY A 140 -5.56 36.85 2.22
N PHE A 141 -5.66 35.52 2.34
CA PHE A 141 -5.26 34.55 1.31
C PHE A 141 -3.82 34.79 0.80
N THR A 142 -2.93 35.13 1.74
CA THR A 142 -1.49 35.31 1.49
C THR A 142 -0.70 34.48 2.50
N SER A 143 0.63 34.43 2.36
CA SER A 143 1.49 33.84 3.40
C SER A 143 1.31 34.56 4.73
N GLY A 144 1.27 33.81 5.83
CA GLY A 144 1.03 34.35 7.17
C GLY A 144 0.31 33.33 8.04
N PRO A 145 -0.39 33.77 9.10
CA PRO A 145 -1.12 32.85 9.95
C PRO A 145 -2.26 32.19 9.17
N PHE A 146 -2.41 30.87 9.33
CA PHE A 146 -3.65 30.19 8.98
C PHE A 146 -4.47 29.89 10.22
N ARG A 147 -5.78 29.85 10.03
CA ARG A 147 -6.75 29.53 11.06
C ARG A 147 -7.60 28.34 10.63
N LYS A 148 -7.75 27.39 11.54
CA LYS A 148 -8.60 26.22 11.39
C LYS A 148 -9.88 26.45 12.17
N TYR A 149 -11.01 26.36 11.49
CA TYR A 149 -12.32 26.49 12.09
C TYR A 149 -13.10 25.19 11.98
N ALA A 150 -13.88 24.85 13.01
CA ALA A 150 -14.96 23.88 12.88
C ALA A 150 -16.04 24.41 11.92
N THR A 151 -16.82 23.52 11.34
CA THR A 151 -17.96 23.90 10.48
C THR A 151 -19.28 23.31 10.97
N ASP A 152 -20.37 24.01 10.71
CA ASP A 152 -21.73 23.46 10.84
C ASP A 152 -22.11 22.57 9.63
N ASP A 153 -23.31 22.01 9.65
CA ASP A 153 -23.86 21.17 8.56
C ASP A 153 -24.14 21.94 7.26
N ARG A 154 -23.81 23.23 7.19
CA ARG A 154 -23.93 24.09 6.00
C ARG A 154 -22.57 24.63 5.53
N GLY A 155 -21.48 24.29 6.23
CA GLY A 155 -20.14 24.74 5.91
C GLY A 155 -19.80 26.13 6.44
N ASN A 156 -20.62 26.69 7.33
CA ASN A 156 -20.29 27.95 7.99
C ASN A 156 -19.29 27.69 9.11
N ARG A 157 -18.27 28.55 9.19
CA ARG A 157 -17.27 28.52 10.27
C ARG A 157 -17.96 28.76 11.62
N THR A 158 -17.61 27.96 12.62
CA THR A 158 -18.15 28.07 13.99
C THR A 158 -17.04 28.42 14.98
N GLU A 159 -16.40 27.41 15.57
CA GLU A 159 -15.34 27.58 16.58
C GLU A 159 -13.95 27.64 15.93
N LEU A 160 -13.10 28.54 16.40
CA LEU A 160 -11.68 28.55 16.06
C LEU A 160 -10.97 27.43 16.82
N LEU A 161 -10.50 26.41 16.09
CA LEU A 161 -9.85 25.24 16.66
C LEU A 161 -8.35 25.46 16.85
N VAL A 162 -7.68 26.01 15.84
CA VAL A 162 -6.21 26.15 15.82
C VAL A 162 -5.83 27.40 15.02
N THR A 163 -4.79 28.10 15.48
CA THR A 163 -4.07 29.10 14.69
C THR A 163 -2.63 28.66 14.55
N VAL A 164 -2.10 28.64 13.33
CA VAL A 164 -0.69 28.33 13.06
C VAL A 164 -0.05 29.57 12.45
N PRO A 165 0.99 30.14 13.08
CA PRO A 165 1.70 31.30 12.55
C PRO A 165 2.57 30.93 11.34
N ASP A 166 2.96 31.95 10.56
CA ASP A 166 4.02 31.88 9.55
C ASP A 166 3.89 30.75 8.51
N PHE A 167 2.67 30.48 8.04
CA PHE A 167 2.44 29.53 6.96
C PHE A 167 2.71 30.16 5.60
N ASP A 168 3.43 29.44 4.75
CA ASP A 168 3.55 29.76 3.33
C ASP A 168 3.30 28.49 2.51
N ALA A 169 2.32 28.53 1.60
CA ALA A 169 2.00 27.43 0.69
C ALA A 169 3.19 27.10 -0.21
N ARG A 170 3.96 28.09 -0.64
CA ARG A 170 5.07 27.94 -1.60
C ARG A 170 6.25 27.19 -1.00
N ALA A 171 6.37 27.20 0.32
CA ALA A 171 7.39 26.43 1.03
C ALA A 171 7.03 24.95 1.19
N ARG A 172 5.83 24.53 0.75
CA ARG A 172 5.37 23.14 0.86
C ARG A 172 5.78 22.32 -0.35
N GLU A 173 6.23 21.09 -0.11
CA GLU A 173 6.64 20.17 -1.20
C GLU A 173 5.54 19.95 -2.23
N TRP A 174 4.27 19.88 -1.81
CA TRP A 174 3.15 19.69 -2.74
C TRP A 174 2.95 20.88 -3.66
N TYR A 175 3.24 22.10 -3.22
CA TYR A 175 3.16 23.29 -4.07
C TYR A 175 4.33 23.32 -5.04
N ALA A 176 5.54 23.09 -4.55
CA ALA A 176 6.74 23.05 -5.38
C ALA A 176 6.61 22.02 -6.51
N ARG A 177 6.16 20.79 -6.19
CA ARG A 177 5.94 19.74 -7.19
C ARG A 177 4.88 20.11 -8.24
N ALA A 178 3.81 20.78 -7.84
CA ALA A 178 2.76 21.18 -8.78
C ALA A 178 3.20 22.31 -9.73
N VAL A 179 4.21 23.10 -9.36
CA VAL A 179 4.79 24.14 -10.21
C VAL A 179 5.87 23.57 -11.15
N ASP A 180 6.54 22.50 -10.73
CA ASP A 180 7.61 21.84 -11.49
C ASP A 180 7.08 20.82 -12.53
N GLU A 181 5.79 20.46 -12.51
CA GLU A 181 5.10 19.64 -13.52
C GLU A 181 4.77 20.40 -14.81
#